data_AF-A0ABD2PYZ6-F1
#
_entry.id   AF-A0ABD2PYZ6-F1
#
_cell.length_a   1.000
_cell.length_b   1.000
_cell.length_c   1.000
_cell.angle_alpha   90.00
_cell.angle_beta   90.00
_cell.angle_gamma   90.00
#
_symmetry.space_group_name_H-M   'P 1'
#
loop_
_entity.id
_entity.type
_entity.pdbx_description
1 polymer ?
#
loop_
_entity_poly.entity_id
_entity_poly.type
_entity_poly.pdbx_seq_one_letter_code
_entity_poly.pdbx_strand_id
1 'polypeptide(L)'
;MDHGFDVLELESREENKKSAENYRSKLDCETKCKTVIELLFSSTKCDQILNENVDKLSQYESILICGLHACGNLSNTVLRNFVNSNYLTHLIVVPCCYHLLREDPNLDPTSRDRMPDWATFTDSEFDFPMSKIIRENFPDFYLGQNALSLASYSIERTKTNPEKFILNTRRATYRALLEVLLRQK
;
A
#
# COMPACT_ATOMS: atom_id res chain seq x y z
N MET A 1 23.03 12.30 -12.10
CA MET A 1 23.94 11.66 -11.13
C MET A 1 23.64 10.19 -11.18
N ASP A 2 24.63 9.37 -11.57
CA ASP A 2 24.46 7.92 -11.60
C ASP A 2 24.51 7.43 -10.15
N HIS A 3 23.38 6.98 -9.61
CA HIS A 3 23.28 6.60 -8.21
C HIS A 3 23.91 5.24 -7.91
N GLY A 4 24.43 4.54 -8.93
CA GLY A 4 25.18 3.28 -8.77
C GLY A 4 24.32 2.06 -8.47
N PHE A 5 22.99 2.17 -8.60
CA PHE A 5 22.05 1.06 -8.38
C PHE A 5 21.14 0.89 -9.59
N ASP A 6 20.98 -0.35 -10.03
CA ASP A 6 19.95 -0.72 -10.98
C ASP A 6 18.61 -0.86 -10.24
N VAL A 7 17.59 -0.16 -10.76
CA VAL A 7 16.27 -0.08 -10.13
C VAL A 7 15.25 -0.82 -11.00
N LEU A 8 14.54 -1.77 -10.39
CA LEU A 8 13.34 -2.37 -10.94
C LEU A 8 12.13 -1.64 -10.35
N GLU A 9 11.31 -1.01 -11.20
CA GLU A 9 10.09 -0.35 -10.75
C GLU A 9 8.94 -1.34 -10.76
N LEU A 10 8.16 -1.27 -9.68
CA LEU A 10 7.10 -2.22 -9.42
C LEU A 10 5.81 -1.45 -9.21
N GLU A 11 4.81 -1.73 -10.04
CA GLU A 11 3.50 -1.08 -9.95
C GLU A 11 2.46 -2.09 -9.47
N SER A 12 1.57 -1.65 -8.59
CA SER A 12 0.54 -2.49 -7.98
C SER A 12 -0.80 -2.45 -8.73
N ARG A 13 -0.91 -1.63 -9.79
CA ARG A 13 -2.13 -1.47 -10.62
C ARG A 13 -1.81 -1.24 -12.09
N GLU A 14 -2.47 -1.98 -12.97
CA GLU A 14 -2.30 -1.83 -14.43
C GLU A 14 -2.60 -0.40 -14.91
N GLU A 15 -3.62 0.23 -14.34
CA GLU A 15 -4.04 1.61 -14.67
C GLU A 15 -2.93 2.64 -14.38
N ASN A 16 -2.19 2.41 -13.31
CA ASN A 16 -1.11 3.29 -12.88
C ASN A 16 0.15 3.09 -13.71
N LYS A 17 0.32 1.92 -14.37
CA LYS A 17 1.48 1.61 -15.21
C LYS A 17 1.69 2.66 -16.30
N LYS A 18 0.62 3.03 -17.01
CA LYS A 18 0.67 4.09 -18.03
C LYS A 18 1.03 5.45 -17.45
N SER A 19 0.56 5.75 -16.23
CA SER A 19 0.89 7.00 -15.56
C SER A 19 2.35 7.04 -15.12
N ALA A 20 2.89 5.92 -14.63
CA ALA A 20 4.30 5.77 -14.27
C ALA A 20 5.20 5.92 -15.50
N GLU A 21 4.85 5.26 -16.62
CA GLU A 21 5.53 5.41 -17.91
C GLU A 21 5.52 6.86 -18.41
N ASN A 22 4.37 7.56 -18.30
CA ASN A 22 4.24 8.97 -18.68
C ASN A 22 4.98 9.94 -17.76
N TYR A 23 5.17 9.61 -16.49
CA TYR A 23 5.95 10.42 -15.56
C TYR A 23 7.45 10.30 -15.88
N ARG A 24 7.88 9.08 -16.25
CA ARG A 24 9.26 8.79 -16.67
C ARG A 24 9.67 9.49 -17.94
N SER A 25 8.80 9.53 -18.96
CA SER A 25 9.12 10.25 -20.20
C SER A 25 9.36 11.75 -19.99
N LYS A 26 8.98 12.29 -18.82
CA LYS A 26 9.19 13.68 -18.40
C LYS A 26 10.37 13.86 -17.43
N LEU A 27 10.99 12.79 -16.94
CA LEU A 27 12.17 12.86 -16.08
C LEU A 27 13.41 12.99 -16.95
N ASP A 28 14.05 14.16 -16.89
CA ASP A 28 15.17 14.56 -17.75
C ASP A 28 16.54 14.04 -17.28
N CYS A 29 16.56 12.88 -16.62
CA CYS A 29 17.78 12.35 -16.01
C CYS A 29 18.27 11.07 -16.69
N GLU A 30 19.51 11.15 -17.19
CA GLU A 30 20.45 10.07 -17.52
C GLU A 30 20.77 9.18 -16.29
N THR A 31 19.77 8.83 -15.50
CA THR A 31 19.94 7.79 -14.48
C THR A 31 19.95 6.48 -15.26
N LYS A 32 21.12 5.86 -15.40
CA LYS A 32 21.31 4.55 -16.05
C LYS A 32 20.66 3.40 -15.25
N CYS A 33 19.47 3.60 -14.68
CA CYS A 33 18.72 2.53 -14.08
C CYS A 33 18.09 1.71 -15.21
N LYS A 34 18.66 0.54 -15.52
CA LYS A 34 18.00 -0.43 -16.40
C LYS A 34 16.71 -0.86 -15.72
N THR A 35 15.60 -0.21 -16.08
CA THR A 35 14.35 -0.44 -15.38
C THR A 35 13.37 -1.20 -16.24
N VAL A 36 12.92 -2.34 -15.73
CA VAL A 36 11.73 -3.04 -16.23
C VAL A 36 10.57 -2.64 -15.30
N ILE A 37 9.41 -2.32 -15.88
CA ILE A 37 8.20 -1.99 -15.11
C ILE A 37 7.30 -3.22 -15.14
N GLU A 38 7.25 -3.95 -14.04
CA GLU A 38 6.45 -5.15 -13.88
C GLU A 38 5.44 -5.01 -12.74
N LEU A 39 4.29 -5.66 -12.91
CA LEU A 39 3.15 -5.47 -12.02
C LEU A 39 3.14 -6.48 -10.88
N LEU A 40 3.20 -5.96 -9.65
CA LEU A 40 3.23 -6.72 -8.41
C LEU A 40 1.90 -6.62 -7.68
N PHE A 41 1.10 -7.68 -7.79
CA PHE A 41 -0.17 -7.81 -7.08
C PHE A 41 -0.11 -8.80 -5.92
N SER A 42 0.87 -9.72 -5.90
CA SER A 42 0.98 -10.79 -4.90
C SER A 42 2.41 -11.32 -4.76
N SER A 43 2.68 -12.04 -3.67
CA SER A 43 3.98 -12.70 -3.45
C SER A 43 4.32 -13.77 -4.47
N THR A 44 3.31 -14.50 -4.94
CA THR A 44 3.46 -15.48 -6.02
C THR A 44 3.94 -14.83 -7.31
N LYS A 45 3.48 -13.60 -7.58
CA LYS A 45 3.89 -12.84 -8.76
C LYS A 45 5.27 -12.21 -8.59
N CYS A 46 5.67 -11.90 -7.35
CA CYS A 46 7.02 -11.40 -7.06
C CYS A 46 8.09 -12.41 -7.42
N ASP A 47 7.96 -13.64 -6.95
CA ASP A 47 8.94 -14.66 -7.25
C ASP A 47 8.94 -15.02 -8.73
N GLN A 48 7.79 -14.98 -9.41
CA GLN A 48 7.72 -15.14 -10.87
C GLN A 48 8.53 -14.07 -11.61
N ILE A 49 8.31 -12.80 -11.29
CA ILE A 49 9.02 -11.65 -11.87
C ILE A 49 10.53 -11.77 -11.63
N LEU A 50 10.93 -12.14 -10.42
CA LEU A 50 12.34 -12.31 -10.04
C LEU A 50 12.96 -13.51 -10.78
N ASN A 51 12.21 -14.61 -10.94
CA ASN A 51 12.66 -15.78 -11.70
C ASN A 51 12.80 -15.48 -13.20
N GLU A 52 11.85 -14.77 -13.80
CA GLU A 52 11.90 -14.38 -15.23
C GLU A 52 13.09 -13.46 -15.52
N ASN A 53 13.55 -12.72 -14.50
CA ASN A 53 14.72 -11.87 -14.58
C ASN A 53 15.96 -12.46 -13.90
N VAL A 54 15.97 -13.77 -13.57
CA VAL A 54 17.05 -14.41 -12.78
C VAL A 54 18.42 -14.23 -13.41
N ASP A 55 18.54 -14.34 -14.73
CA ASP A 55 19.82 -14.17 -15.43
C ASP A 55 20.38 -12.75 -15.23
N LYS A 56 19.51 -11.74 -15.25
CA LYS A 56 19.90 -10.35 -14.98
C LYS A 56 20.15 -10.11 -13.51
N LEU A 57 19.44 -10.80 -12.62
CA LEU A 57 19.55 -10.60 -11.18
C LEU A 57 20.74 -11.35 -10.57
N SER A 58 21.19 -12.43 -11.22
CA SER A 58 22.30 -13.29 -10.80
C SER A 58 23.63 -12.54 -10.66
N GLN A 59 23.78 -11.38 -11.31
CA GLN A 59 24.97 -10.53 -11.21
C GLN A 59 25.02 -9.69 -9.92
N TYR A 60 23.92 -9.61 -9.15
CA TYR A 60 23.85 -8.83 -7.92
C TYR A 60 23.90 -9.74 -6.70
N GLU A 61 24.79 -9.43 -5.76
CA GLU A 61 24.89 -10.15 -4.47
C GLU A 61 23.74 -9.81 -3.52
N SER A 62 23.06 -8.68 -3.73
CA SER A 62 21.97 -8.22 -2.89
C SER A 62 20.88 -7.53 -3.70
N ILE A 63 19.63 -7.84 -3.37
CA ILE A 63 18.44 -7.23 -3.94
C ILE A 63 17.64 -6.59 -2.80
N LEU A 64 17.28 -5.32 -3.00
CA LEU A 64 16.46 -4.52 -2.09
C LEU A 64 15.06 -4.38 -2.67
N ILE A 65 14.04 -4.71 -1.88
CA ILE A 65 12.67 -4.26 -2.15
C ILE A 65 12.40 -2.99 -1.34
N CYS A 66 11.93 -1.93 -2.01
CA CYS A 66 11.64 -0.66 -1.35
C CYS A 66 10.23 -0.13 -1.65
N GLY A 67 9.61 0.46 -0.63
CA GLY A 67 8.33 1.17 -0.73
C GLY A 67 8.42 2.48 0.04
N LEU A 68 8.79 3.57 -0.64
CA LEU A 68 9.03 4.88 -0.01
C LEU A 68 7.73 5.65 0.34
N HIS A 69 6.62 5.24 -0.24
CA HIS A 69 5.28 5.77 0.07
C HIS A 69 4.27 4.64 0.00
N ALA A 70 4.41 3.67 0.90
CA ALA A 70 3.64 2.43 0.87
C ALA A 70 2.25 2.60 1.51
N CYS A 71 1.32 3.16 0.75
CA CYS A 71 -0.04 3.42 1.21
C CYS A 71 -0.95 2.18 1.15
N GLY A 72 -1.86 2.06 2.11
CA GLY A 72 -2.84 0.98 2.17
C GLY A 72 -2.18 -0.40 2.22
N ASN A 73 -2.62 -1.28 1.32
CA ASN A 73 -2.15 -2.65 1.26
C ASN A 73 -0.73 -2.81 0.68
N LEU A 74 -0.16 -1.78 0.04
CA LEU A 74 1.17 -1.86 -0.55
C LEU A 74 2.25 -2.20 0.49
N SER A 75 2.11 -1.71 1.73
CA SER A 75 3.00 -2.09 2.83
C SER A 75 2.97 -3.59 3.11
N ASN A 76 1.78 -4.19 3.08
CA ASN A 76 1.58 -5.61 3.37
C ASN A 76 2.10 -6.47 2.21
N THR A 77 1.85 -6.05 0.95
CA THR A 77 2.40 -6.71 -0.23
C THR A 77 3.92 -6.74 -0.21
N VAL A 78 4.58 -5.60 0.06
CA VAL A 78 6.05 -5.52 0.15
C VAL A 78 6.59 -6.43 1.26
N LEU A 79 5.94 -6.45 2.43
CA LEU A 79 6.33 -7.32 3.54
C LEU A 79 6.17 -8.82 3.20
N ARG A 80 5.04 -9.21 2.60
CA ARG A 80 4.80 -10.59 2.17
C ARG A 80 5.82 -11.03 1.13
N ASN A 81 6.13 -10.18 0.16
CA ASN A 81 7.14 -10.45 -0.87
C ASN A 81 8.52 -10.67 -0.23
N PHE A 82 8.91 -9.79 0.69
CA PHE A 82 10.18 -9.92 1.40
C PHE A 82 10.29 -11.21 2.21
N VAL A 83 9.23 -11.59 2.93
CA VAL A 83 9.24 -12.80 3.77
C VAL A 83 9.21 -14.09 2.93
N ASN A 84 8.53 -14.08 1.79
CA ASN A 84 8.34 -15.28 0.97
C ASN A 84 9.41 -15.47 -0.10
N SER A 85 10.16 -14.43 -0.47
CA SER A 85 11.16 -14.51 -1.54
C SER A 85 12.56 -14.83 -1.01
N ASN A 86 13.22 -15.80 -1.64
CA ASN A 86 14.62 -16.12 -1.34
C ASN A 86 15.63 -15.21 -2.05
N TYR A 87 15.17 -14.38 -2.99
CA TYR A 87 16.04 -13.47 -3.77
C TYR A 87 16.26 -12.13 -3.05
N LEU A 88 15.29 -11.71 -2.24
CA LEU A 88 15.31 -10.41 -1.57
C LEU A 88 16.16 -10.48 -0.30
N THR A 89 17.12 -9.57 -0.20
CA THR A 89 18.10 -9.53 0.91
C THR A 89 17.85 -8.37 1.86
N HIS A 90 17.27 -7.28 1.35
CA HIS A 90 17.01 -6.06 2.11
C HIS A 90 15.59 -5.56 1.89
N LEU A 91 15.05 -4.86 2.89
CA LEU A 91 13.72 -4.27 2.88
C LEU A 91 13.78 -2.82 3.38
N ILE A 92 13.19 -1.90 2.61
CA ILE A 92 12.87 -0.55 3.08
C ILE A 92 11.38 -0.31 2.85
N VAL A 93 10.60 -0.11 3.90
CA VAL A 93 9.18 0.23 3.76
C VAL A 93 8.82 1.42 4.64
N VAL A 94 8.25 2.45 4.02
CA VAL A 94 7.77 3.68 4.65
C VAL A 94 6.25 3.71 4.49
N PRO A 95 5.51 3.14 5.45
CA PRO A 95 4.05 3.13 5.41
C PRO A 95 3.50 4.55 5.56
N CYS A 96 2.48 4.89 4.75
CA CYS A 96 2.02 6.27 4.62
C CYS A 96 0.67 6.52 5.32
N CYS A 97 -0.31 5.64 5.10
CA CYS A 97 -1.65 5.66 5.71
C CYS A 97 -2.43 4.42 5.27
N TYR A 98 -3.59 4.18 5.89
CA TYR A 98 -4.40 2.98 5.69
C TYR A 98 -5.56 3.16 4.71
N HIS A 99 -5.71 4.31 4.04
CA HIS A 99 -6.92 4.62 3.25
C HIS A 99 -7.21 3.70 2.05
N LEU A 100 -6.23 2.91 1.61
CA LEU A 100 -6.35 1.89 0.55
C LEU A 100 -6.10 0.47 1.08
N LEU A 101 -6.21 0.28 2.39
CA LEU A 101 -6.11 -1.06 2.98
C LEU A 101 -7.33 -1.88 2.57
N ARG A 102 -7.10 -3.14 2.21
CA ARG A 102 -8.17 -4.07 1.80
C ARG A 102 -8.61 -4.89 2.99
N GLU A 103 -9.89 -4.77 3.33
CA GLU A 103 -10.58 -5.60 4.32
C GLU A 103 -11.51 -6.59 3.60
N ASP A 104 -11.96 -7.63 4.31
CA ASP A 104 -12.94 -8.57 3.77
C ASP A 104 -14.30 -7.84 3.56
N PRO A 105 -14.80 -7.72 2.31
CA PRO A 105 -16.04 -7.04 2.01
C PRO A 105 -17.26 -7.76 2.60
N ASN A 106 -17.16 -9.05 2.90
CA ASN A 106 -18.23 -9.81 3.55
C ASN A 106 -18.42 -9.40 5.02
N LEU A 107 -17.38 -8.81 5.64
CA LEU A 107 -17.43 -8.32 7.02
C LEU A 107 -17.98 -6.88 7.11
N ASP A 108 -18.14 -6.18 5.99
CA ASP A 108 -18.72 -4.84 5.97
C ASP A 108 -20.24 -4.90 6.18
N PRO A 109 -20.77 -4.32 7.28
CA PRO A 109 -22.22 -4.33 7.56
C PRO A 109 -23.04 -3.55 6.52
N THR A 110 -22.40 -2.75 5.67
CA THR A 110 -22.99 -1.82 4.71
C THR A 110 -22.75 -2.20 3.24
N SER A 111 -22.01 -3.29 2.98
CA SER A 111 -21.50 -3.64 1.63
C SER A 111 -22.47 -4.38 0.72
N ARG A 112 -23.65 -4.83 1.20
CA ARG A 112 -24.60 -5.58 0.36
C ARG A 112 -25.00 -4.85 -0.93
N ASP A 113 -24.85 -3.53 -0.99
CA ASP A 113 -25.23 -2.68 -2.14
C ASP A 113 -24.05 -1.93 -2.80
N ARG A 114 -22.79 -2.13 -2.37
CA ARG A 114 -21.64 -1.28 -2.79
C ARG A 114 -20.34 -2.05 -3.03
N MET A 115 -20.39 -3.20 -3.68
CA MET A 115 -19.17 -3.81 -4.20
C MET A 115 -18.70 -3.00 -5.42
N PRO A 116 -17.54 -2.30 -5.38
CA PRO A 116 -17.06 -1.63 -6.59
C PRO A 116 -16.53 -2.68 -7.58
N ASP A 117 -16.82 -2.50 -8.87
CA ASP A 117 -16.56 -3.49 -9.95
C ASP A 117 -15.10 -3.99 -10.06
N TRP A 118 -14.13 -3.32 -9.44
CA TRP A 118 -12.73 -3.74 -9.41
C TRP A 118 -12.43 -4.84 -8.36
N ALA A 119 -13.42 -5.18 -7.54
CA ALA A 119 -13.34 -6.15 -6.44
C ALA A 119 -13.61 -7.60 -6.90
N THR A 120 -12.93 -8.07 -7.95
CA THR A 120 -12.87 -9.51 -8.26
C THR A 120 -11.83 -10.14 -7.32
N PHE A 121 -12.16 -10.21 -6.03
CA PHE A 121 -11.29 -10.80 -5.03
C PHE A 121 -11.45 -12.31 -5.04
N THR A 122 -10.33 -13.02 -5.23
CA THR A 122 -10.24 -14.42 -4.81
C THR A 122 -10.03 -14.42 -3.29
N ASP A 123 -10.69 -15.34 -2.57
CA ASP A 123 -10.82 -15.39 -1.10
C ASP A 123 -9.49 -15.39 -0.28
N SER A 124 -8.33 -15.24 -0.92
CA SER A 124 -7.00 -15.30 -0.29
C SER A 124 -6.28 -13.95 -0.16
N GLU A 125 -6.86 -12.82 -0.62
CA GLU A 125 -6.15 -11.53 -0.74
C GLU A 125 -6.62 -10.41 0.22
N PHE A 126 -7.24 -10.75 1.36
CA PHE A 126 -7.50 -9.73 2.38
C PHE A 126 -6.24 -9.45 3.19
N ASP A 127 -5.87 -8.16 3.25
CA ASP A 127 -4.62 -7.71 3.84
C ASP A 127 -4.78 -7.18 5.26
N PHE A 128 -6.01 -7.10 5.75
CA PHE A 128 -6.31 -6.70 7.12
C PHE A 128 -7.42 -7.55 7.75
N PRO A 129 -7.29 -7.92 9.04
CA PRO A 129 -6.10 -7.77 9.87
C PRO A 129 -5.01 -8.80 9.50
N MET A 130 -3.74 -8.37 9.41
CA MET A 130 -2.60 -9.28 9.20
C MET A 130 -2.34 -10.20 10.41
N SER A 131 -2.70 -9.75 11.61
CA SER A 131 -2.46 -10.51 12.85
C SER A 131 -3.32 -11.76 12.89
N LYS A 132 -2.66 -12.92 12.99
CA LYS A 132 -3.32 -14.22 13.19
C LYS A 132 -4.20 -14.21 14.45
N ILE A 133 -3.71 -13.62 15.54
CA ILE A 133 -4.44 -13.52 16.81
C ILE A 133 -5.74 -12.74 16.65
N ILE A 134 -5.73 -11.65 15.87
CA ILE A 134 -6.95 -10.87 15.64
C ILE A 134 -7.93 -11.66 14.78
N ARG A 135 -7.46 -12.30 13.69
CA ARG A 135 -8.32 -13.13 12.84
C ARG A 135 -8.97 -14.29 13.60
N GLU A 136 -8.24 -14.93 14.51
CA GLU A 136 -8.73 -16.08 15.28
C GLU A 136 -9.68 -15.68 16.41
N ASN A 137 -9.37 -14.59 17.13
CA ASN A 137 -10.17 -14.18 18.30
C ASN A 137 -11.32 -13.22 17.95
N PHE A 138 -11.24 -12.53 16.81
CA PHE A 138 -12.21 -11.53 16.37
C PHE A 138 -12.52 -11.73 14.87
N PRO A 139 -13.18 -12.84 14.49
CA PRO A 139 -13.45 -13.16 13.08
C PRO A 139 -14.33 -12.13 12.37
N ASP A 140 -15.17 -11.42 13.12
CA ASP A 140 -16.07 -10.38 12.61
C ASP A 140 -15.44 -8.96 12.69
N PHE A 141 -14.13 -8.85 12.92
CA PHE A 141 -13.47 -7.56 13.07
C PHE A 141 -13.33 -6.84 11.73
N TYR A 142 -14.02 -5.70 11.63
CA TYR A 142 -14.03 -4.82 10.47
C TYR A 142 -13.80 -3.37 10.93
N LEU A 143 -12.80 -2.70 10.37
CA LEU A 143 -12.44 -1.32 10.72
C LEU A 143 -13.29 -0.31 9.94
N GLY A 144 -13.47 -0.57 8.64
CA GLY A 144 -14.27 0.21 7.72
C GLY A 144 -13.59 1.45 7.15
N GLN A 145 -14.05 1.86 5.97
CA GLN A 145 -13.45 2.93 5.17
C GLN A 145 -13.32 4.25 5.93
N ASN A 146 -14.27 4.59 6.81
CA ASN A 146 -14.21 5.82 7.59
C ASN A 146 -12.98 5.83 8.50
N ALA A 147 -12.72 4.74 9.22
CA ALA A 147 -11.58 4.62 10.12
C ALA A 147 -10.26 4.56 9.34
N LEU A 148 -10.23 3.82 8.23
CA LEU A 148 -9.07 3.75 7.34
C LEU A 148 -8.68 5.11 6.74
N SER A 149 -9.67 5.96 6.49
CA SER A 149 -9.47 7.29 5.93
C SER A 149 -9.09 8.35 6.97
N LEU A 150 -9.24 8.07 8.29
CA LEU A 150 -9.00 9.06 9.36
C LEU A 150 -7.59 9.66 9.33
N ALA A 151 -6.58 8.84 9.02
CA ALA A 151 -5.19 9.27 8.97
C ALA A 151 -4.89 10.17 7.75
N SER A 152 -5.69 10.08 6.69
CA SER A 152 -5.47 10.80 5.43
C SER A 152 -6.18 12.15 5.36
N TYR A 153 -7.00 12.49 6.36
CA TYR A 153 -7.62 13.81 6.44
C TYR A 153 -6.63 14.84 6.99
N SER A 154 -6.16 15.73 6.12
CA SER A 154 -5.48 16.97 6.57
C SER A 154 -6.53 17.96 7.08
N ILE A 155 -6.33 18.41 8.32
CA ILE A 155 -7.15 19.45 8.92
C ILE A 155 -6.97 20.76 8.15
N GLU A 156 -5.74 21.08 7.67
CA GLU A 156 -5.51 22.31 6.90
C GLU A 156 -6.29 22.33 5.59
N ARG A 157 -6.29 21.22 4.84
CA ARG A 157 -7.06 21.09 3.60
C ARG A 157 -8.57 21.13 3.82
N THR A 158 -9.01 20.87 5.04
CA THR A 158 -10.42 20.83 5.39
C THR A 158 -10.96 22.24 5.70
N LYS A 159 -10.11 23.17 6.17
CA LYS A 159 -10.50 24.56 6.46
C LYS A 159 -10.97 25.36 5.24
N THR A 160 -10.56 24.95 4.04
CA THR A 160 -10.89 25.66 2.78
C THR A 160 -12.26 25.32 2.23
N ASN A 161 -12.96 24.32 2.79
CA ASN A 161 -14.31 23.94 2.38
C ASN A 161 -15.20 23.74 3.63
N PRO A 162 -16.07 24.71 3.97
CA PRO A 162 -16.89 24.70 5.18
C PRO A 162 -17.83 23.49 5.31
N GLU A 163 -18.39 23.00 4.20
CA GLU A 163 -19.29 21.85 4.22
C GLU A 163 -18.54 20.54 4.51
N LYS A 164 -17.39 20.34 3.85
CA LYS A 164 -16.48 19.24 4.17
C LYS A 164 -15.89 19.37 5.57
N PHE A 165 -15.73 20.60 6.07
CA PHE A 165 -15.23 20.86 7.41
C PHE A 165 -16.13 20.32 8.50
N ILE A 166 -17.45 20.51 8.41
CA ILE A 166 -18.37 19.98 9.42
C ILE A 166 -18.36 18.44 9.41
N LEU A 167 -18.39 17.82 8.23
CA LEU A 167 -18.39 16.36 8.08
C LEU A 167 -17.07 15.73 8.57
N ASN A 168 -15.93 16.32 8.20
CA ASN A 168 -14.61 15.83 8.58
C ASN A 168 -14.31 16.11 10.06
N THR A 169 -14.80 17.21 10.64
CA THR A 169 -14.66 17.50 12.07
C THR A 169 -15.35 16.44 12.92
N ARG A 170 -16.54 15.96 12.54
CA ARG A 170 -17.20 14.82 13.22
C ARG A 170 -16.34 13.55 13.20
N ARG A 171 -15.67 13.28 12.07
CA ARG A 171 -14.76 12.13 11.93
C ARG A 171 -13.49 12.31 12.76
N ALA A 172 -12.93 13.52 12.79
CA ALA A 172 -11.74 13.86 13.55
C ALA A 172 -11.99 13.99 15.07
N THR A 173 -13.25 13.98 15.52
CA THR A 173 -13.61 14.15 16.94
C THR A 173 -12.97 13.07 17.81
N TYR A 174 -12.95 11.81 17.35
CA TYR A 174 -12.29 10.73 18.08
C TYR A 174 -10.76 10.90 18.17
N ARG A 175 -10.14 11.46 17.12
CA ARG A 175 -8.70 11.78 17.12
C ARG A 175 -8.40 12.93 18.09
N ALA A 176 -9.22 13.97 18.07
CA ALA A 176 -9.10 15.10 18.99
C ALA A 176 -9.30 14.66 20.45
N LEU A 177 -10.29 13.79 20.72
CA LEU A 177 -10.51 13.22 22.03
C LEU A 177 -9.31 12.39 22.50
N LEU A 178 -8.79 11.50 21.64
CA LEU A 178 -7.59 10.72 21.93
C LEU A 178 -6.39 11.62 22.24
N GLU A 179 -6.18 12.68 21.47
CA GLU A 179 -5.11 13.65 21.70
C GLU A 179 -5.24 14.34 23.06
N VAL A 180 -6.45 14.77 23.44
CA VAL A 180 -6.71 15.36 24.76
C VAL A 180 -6.41 14.35 25.87
N LEU A 181 -6.85 13.09 25.72
CA LEU A 181 -6.59 12.03 26.71
C LEU A 181 -5.09 11.72 26.86
N LEU A 182 -4.34 11.73 25.75
CA LEU A 182 -2.89 11.50 25.77
C LEU A 182 -2.13 12.68 26.40
N ARG A 183 -2.62 13.91 26.26
CA ARG A 183 -2.04 15.11 26.89
C ARG A 183 -2.39 15.27 28.37
N GLN A 184 -3.41 14.57 28.86
CA GLN A 184 -3.82 14.57 30.28
C GLN A 184 -3.11 13.50 31.13
N LYS A 185 -2.24 12.70 30.52
CA LYS A 185 -1.28 11.83 31.20
C LYS A 185 0.09 12.48 31.23
#